data_AF-A0A354EWL3-F1
#
_entry.id   AF-A0A354EWL3-F1
#
_cell.length_a   1.000
_cell.length_b   1.000
_cell.length_c   1.000
_cell.angle_alpha   90.00
_cell.angle_beta   90.00
_cell.angle_gamma   90.00
#
_symmetry.space_group_name_H-M   'P 1'
#
loop_
_entity.id
_entity.type
_entity.pdbx_description
1 polymer ?
#
loop_
_entity_poly.entity_id
_entity_poly.type
_entity_poly.pdbx_seq_one_letter_code
_entity_poly.pdbx_strand_id
1 'polypeptide(L)'
;MATTYPPEVIVPRDIMVDLETLGTGPGCAILSIGAVAFDPPTGELGAEFYTLVSTRSCRALGLREEDDTMEWWSRQKPEAQAV
;
A
#
# COMPACT_ATOMS: atom_id res chain seq x y z
N MET A 1 25.31 6.46 33.63
CA MET A 1 23.93 6.41 33.11
C MET A 1 23.58 4.96 32.91
N ALA A 2 22.62 4.43 33.68
CA ALA A 2 22.23 3.03 33.58
C ALA A 2 21.41 2.84 32.31
N THR A 3 21.92 2.04 31.38
CA THR A 3 21.10 1.45 30.32
C THR A 3 20.29 0.35 30.99
N THR A 4 18.97 0.40 30.84
CA THR A 4 18.08 -0.66 31.31
C THR A 4 18.33 -1.94 30.50
N TYR A 5 18.35 -3.09 31.19
CA TYR A 5 18.49 -4.42 30.61
C TYR A 5 17.22 -5.24 30.94
N PRO A 6 16.66 -5.99 29.98
CA PRO A 6 17.08 -6.08 28.58
C PRO A 6 16.88 -4.74 27.85
N PRO A 7 17.65 -4.46 26.77
CA PRO A 7 17.33 -3.34 25.90
C PRO A 7 15.87 -3.50 25.46
N GLU A 8 15.08 -2.43 25.55
CA GLU A 8 13.76 -2.45 24.94
C GLU A 8 13.96 -2.80 23.46
N VAL A 9 13.49 -3.98 23.06
CA VAL A 9 13.41 -4.34 21.65
C VAL A 9 12.35 -3.41 21.09
N ILE A 10 12.79 -2.35 20.40
CA ILE A 10 11.91 -1.48 19.65
C ILE A 10 11.41 -2.30 18.47
N VAL A 11 10.22 -2.88 18.65
CA VAL A 11 9.46 -3.47 17.56
C VAL A 11 8.77 -2.32 16.83
N PRO A 12 8.95 -2.17 15.50
CA PRO A 12 8.20 -1.20 14.71
C PRO A 12 6.69 -1.36 14.96
N ARG A 13 6.03 -0.29 15.43
CA ARG A 13 4.59 -0.31 15.76
C ARG A 13 3.73 0.37 14.71
N ASP A 14 4.34 1.17 13.84
CA ASP A 14 3.65 1.94 12.81
C ASP A 14 3.79 1.24 11.45
N ILE A 15 2.71 1.26 10.68
CA ILE A 15 2.67 0.69 9.33
C ILE A 15 2.29 1.81 8.37
N MET A 16 3.15 2.05 7.38
CA MET A 16 2.82 2.87 6.22
C MET A 16 2.09 1.98 5.22
N VAL A 17 0.98 2.46 4.69
CA VAL A 17 0.16 1.75 3.70
C VAL A 17 -0.07 2.66 2.52
N ASP A 18 0.03 2.08 1.32
CA ASP A 18 -0.27 2.75 0.06
C ASP A 18 -1.13 1.85 -0.84
N LEU A 19 -1.98 2.48 -1.66
CA LEU A 19 -2.94 1.79 -2.53
C LEU A 19 -2.85 2.32 -3.95
N GLU A 20 -2.72 1.40 -4.90
CA GLU A 20 -2.99 1.72 -6.30
C GLU A 20 -4.45 1.41 -6.60
N THR A 21 -5.13 2.35 -7.25
CA THR A 21 -6.59 2.30 -7.43
C THR A 21 -7.00 2.65 -8.85
N LEU A 22 -8.16 2.16 -9.25
CA LEU A 22 -8.82 2.50 -10.51
C LEU A 22 -9.85 3.62 -10.33
N GLY A 23 -9.64 4.51 -9.38
CA GLY A 23 -10.49 5.68 -9.13
C GLY A 23 -10.15 6.34 -7.81
N THR A 24 -10.56 7.60 -7.66
CA THR A 24 -10.19 8.45 -6.52
C THR A 24 -11.26 8.49 -5.43
N GLY A 25 -12.50 8.08 -5.76
CA GLY A 25 -13.61 8.06 -4.83
C GLY A 25 -13.73 6.77 -3.99
N PRO A 26 -14.38 6.81 -2.82
CA PRO A 26 -14.70 5.61 -2.05
C PRO A 26 -15.50 4.58 -2.86
N GLY A 27 -15.10 3.30 -2.78
CA GLY A 27 -15.73 2.20 -3.51
C GLY A 27 -15.16 1.96 -4.91
N CYS A 28 -14.01 2.57 -5.25
CA CYS A 28 -13.26 2.21 -6.45
C CYS A 28 -12.42 0.94 -6.23
N ALA A 29 -12.12 0.23 -7.31
CA ALA A 29 -11.31 -0.98 -7.27
C ALA A 29 -9.86 -0.66 -6.86
N ILE A 30 -9.29 -1.52 -6.02
CA ILE A 30 -7.87 -1.51 -5.66
C ILE A 30 -7.15 -2.45 -6.63
N LEU A 31 -6.01 -2.03 -7.16
CA LEU A 31 -5.09 -2.82 -7.97
C LEU A 31 -4.03 -3.51 -7.13
N SER A 32 -3.42 -2.77 -6.20
CA SER A 32 -2.38 -3.31 -5.33
C SER A 32 -2.40 -2.66 -3.96
N ILE A 33 -1.86 -3.38 -2.98
CA ILE A 33 -1.68 -2.92 -1.60
C ILE A 33 -0.20 -3.07 -1.27
N GLY A 34 0.45 -1.95 -0.94
CA GLY A 34 1.78 -1.92 -0.36
C GLY A 34 1.70 -1.58 1.12
N ALA A 35 2.49 -2.24 1.95
CA ALA A 35 2.66 -1.86 3.34
C ALA A 35 4.08 -2.10 3.83
N VAL A 36 4.57 -1.24 4.71
CA VAL A 36 5.87 -1.39 5.36
C VAL A 36 5.78 -0.99 6.82
N ALA A 37 6.28 -1.84 7.71
CA ALA A 37 6.44 -1.51 9.11
C ALA A 37 7.61 -0.54 9.26
N PHE A 38 7.48 0.48 10.12
CA PHE A 38 8.56 1.43 10.36
C PHE A 38 8.53 1.98 11.80
N ASP A 39 9.65 2.52 12.23
CA ASP A 39 9.77 3.21 13.51
C ASP A 39 10.06 4.72 13.27
N PRO A 40 9.10 5.63 13.54
CA PRO A 40 9.26 7.05 13.22
C PRO A 40 10.48 7.76 13.85
N PRO A 41 10.85 7.49 15.12
CA PRO A 41 12.01 8.12 15.74
C PRO A 41 13.35 7.73 15.11
N THR A 42 13.51 6.47 14.68
CA THR A 42 14.78 5.95 14.15
C THR A 42 14.83 5.96 12.62
N GLY A 43 13.67 5.92 11.97
CA GLY A 43 13.55 5.73 10.52
C GLY A 43 13.84 4.29 10.08
N GLU A 44 13.98 3.33 11.01
CA GLU A 44 14.19 1.94 10.65
C GLU A 44 12.95 1.34 9.98
N LEU A 45 13.17 0.61 8.89
CA LEU A 45 12.14 -0.15 8.17
C LEU A 45 12.17 -1.61 8.63
N GLY A 46 10.98 -2.19 8.74
CA GLY A 46 10.74 -3.56 9.15
C GLY A 46 10.13 -4.41 8.04
N ALA A 47 9.15 -5.24 8.40
CA ALA A 47 8.50 -6.13 7.46
C ALA A 47 7.77 -5.37 6.35
N GLU A 48 7.90 -5.88 5.13
CA GLU A 48 7.22 -5.38 3.94
C GLU A 48 6.11 -6.35 3.51
N PHE A 49 5.06 -5.81 2.92
CA PHE A 49 3.96 -6.54 2.32
C PHE A 49 3.59 -5.91 0.99
N TYR A 50 3.41 -6.75 -0.02
CA TYR A 50 2.91 -6.33 -1.31
C TYR A 50 1.99 -7.41 -1.88
N THR A 51 0.82 -7.00 -2.38
CA THR A 51 -0.08 -7.93 -3.07
C THR A 51 -0.87 -7.25 -4.17
N LEU A 52 -1.15 -8.02 -5.22
CA LEU A 52 -2.08 -7.63 -6.27
C LEU A 52 -3.49 -8.05 -5.90
N VAL A 53 -4.45 -7.19 -6.19
CA VAL A 53 -5.86 -7.40 -5.92
C VAL A 53 -6.57 -7.72 -7.24
N SER A 54 -7.39 -8.76 -7.23
CA SER A 54 -8.11 -9.17 -8.44
C SER A 54 -9.21 -8.17 -8.78
N THR A 55 -9.05 -7.43 -9.88
CA THR A 55 -10.10 -6.55 -10.44
C THR A 55 -11.42 -7.28 -10.68
N ARG A 56 -11.36 -8.56 -11.07
CA ARG A 56 -12.54 -9.42 -11.20
C ARG A 56 -13.29 -9.57 -9.87
N SER A 57 -12.57 -9.79 -8.77
CA SER A 57 -13.19 -9.86 -7.44
C SER A 57 -13.77 -8.51 -6.99
N CYS A 58 -13.07 -7.41 -7.29
CA CYS A 58 -13.56 -6.06 -7.02
C CYS A 58 -14.90 -5.80 -7.71
N ARG A 59 -14.99 -6.10 -9.02
CA ARG A 59 -16.23 -5.97 -9.80
C ARG A 59 -17.33 -6.88 -9.25
N ALA A 60 -17.00 -8.10 -8.84
CA ALA A 60 -17.97 -9.03 -8.25
C ALA A 60 -18.53 -8.52 -6.90
N LEU A 61 -17.77 -7.70 -6.18
CA LEU A 61 -18.19 -7.02 -4.94
C LEU A 61 -18.87 -5.66 -5.19
N GLY A 62 -19.04 -5.25 -6.46
CA GLY A 62 -19.67 -3.98 -6.82
C GLY A 62 -18.76 -2.76 -6.70
N LEU A 63 -17.45 -2.95 -6.58
CA LEU A 63 -16.49 -1.84 -6.70
C LEU A 63 -16.41 -1.37 -8.15
N ARG A 64 -16.20 -0.06 -8.33
CA ARG A 64 -16.23 0.62 -9.63
C ARG A 64 -14.85 1.04 -10.11
N GLU A 65 -14.77 1.41 -11.37
CA GLU A 65 -13.59 1.97 -12.02
C GLU A 65 -14.01 3.34 -12.59
N GLU A 66 -13.11 4.31 -12.54
CA GLU A 66 -13.32 5.66 -13.06
C GLU A 66 -12.54 5.82 -14.36
N ASP A 67 -13.23 6.14 -15.45
CA ASP A 67 -12.66 6.20 -16.79
C ASP A 67 -11.46 7.16 -16.89
N ASP A 68 -11.55 8.33 -16.26
CA ASP A 68 -10.46 9.32 -16.22
C ASP A 68 -9.20 8.77 -15.53
N THR A 69 -9.37 7.91 -14.51
CA THR A 69 -8.25 7.26 -13.82
C THR A 69 -7.64 6.15 -14.67
N MET A 70 -8.46 5.37 -15.37
CA MET A 70 -8.00 4.38 -16.33
C MET A 70 -7.21 5.03 -17.48
N GLU A 71 -7.68 6.18 -17.98
CA GLU A 71 -6.97 6.95 -19.00
C GLU A 71 -5.64 7.47 -18.45
N TRP A 72 -5.62 7.97 -17.21
CA TRP A 72 -4.39 8.39 -16.56
C TRP A 72 -3.37 7.26 -16.44
N TRP A 73 -3.81 6.04 -16.08
CA TRP A 73 -2.96 4.84 -16.00
C TRP A 73 -2.32 4.49 -17.35
N SER A 74 -3.07 4.61 -18.45
CA SER A 74 -2.56 4.33 -19.80
C SER A 74 -1.38 5.22 -20.23
N ARG A 75 -1.18 6.35 -19.53
CA ARG A 75 -0.12 7.33 -19.79
C ARG A 75 1.10 7.14 -18.88
N GLN A 76 1.06 6.20 -17.93
CA GLN A 76 2.17 5.96 -17.01
C GLN A 76 3.29 5.15 -17.66
N LYS A 77 4.45 5.10 -17.00
CA LYS A 77 5.58 4.29 -17.45
C LYS A 77 5.26 2.80 -17.38
N PRO A 78 5.89 1.93 -18.20
CA PRO A 78 5.59 0.50 -18.23
C PRO A 78 5.65 -0.21 -16.87
N GLU A 79 6.56 0.21 -15.99
CA GLU A 79 6.70 -0.34 -14.64
C GLU A 79 5.45 -0.09 -13.79
N ALA A 80 4.85 1.09 -13.93
CA ALA A 80 3.62 1.45 -13.26
C ALA A 80 2.38 0.83 -13.94
N GLN A 81 2.49 0.36 -15.18
CA GLN A 81 1.42 -0.38 -15.85
C GLN A 81 1.47 -1.90 -15.59
N ALA A 82 2.54 -2.39 -14.96
CA ALA A 82 2.76 -3.81 -14.72
C ALA A 82 2.12 -4.33 -13.41
N VAL A 83 1.31 -3.50 -12.75
CA VAL A 83 0.47 -3.84 -11.59
C VAL A 83 -0.74 -4.69 -11.98
#